data_AF-A0AAW0R5P2-F1
#
_entry.id   AF-A0AAW0R5P2-F1
#
_cell.length_a   1.000
_cell.length_b   1.000
_cell.length_c   1.000
_cell.angle_alpha   90.00
_cell.angle_beta   90.00
_cell.angle_gamma   90.00
#
_symmetry.space_group_name_H-M   'P 1'
#
loop_
_entity.id
_entity.type
_entity.pdbx_description
1 polymer ?
#
loop_
_entity_poly.entity_id
_entity_poly.type
_entity_poly.pdbx_seq_one_letter_code
_entity_poly.pdbx_strand_id
1 'polypeptide(L)'
;MQLTNLFVSALLAMSVSAADDNKGDGNKGDHKGGNSVGKQCFQMAKLEMITKFGANDTAVAAKFHNNQTAIDDFKKKVAASDTKLKAMSANATLVSECATINAEAREKGECGKMKFAEKMLAMAGNDTALQTKFKNNQTKIDAFKAKAEGAKADLAAMQGNATLTSFCSVQTTKHECRKMAMLQKQTDMAKNQTALEAKFKGDEAKVKAFQDKSAKWETELKAMMGNSTLMDTCKTLNQAQAQNTNNAAAKDGKKSAAQTLEAFSGLITAAFAVAVAGTLML
;
A
#
# COMPACT_ATOMS: atom_id res chain seq x y z
N MET A 1 -28.09 -12.46 -12.46
CA MET A 1 -28.21 -11.44 -11.39
C MET A 1 -27.27 -11.78 -10.22
N GLN A 2 -25.95 -11.60 -10.37
CA GLN A 2 -24.96 -11.91 -9.31
C GLN A 2 -23.92 -10.78 -9.07
N LEU A 3 -24.14 -9.59 -9.62
CA LEU A 3 -23.23 -8.44 -9.44
C LEU A 3 -23.31 -7.80 -8.05
N THR A 4 -24.30 -8.16 -7.22
CA THR A 4 -24.53 -7.58 -5.88
C THR A 4 -23.47 -7.99 -4.85
N ASN A 5 -22.79 -9.14 -5.03
CA ASN A 5 -21.78 -9.63 -4.08
C ASN A 5 -20.38 -9.02 -4.30
N LEU A 6 -20.15 -8.34 -5.43
CA LEU A 6 -18.86 -7.72 -5.75
C LEU A 6 -18.64 -6.40 -4.99
N PHE A 7 -19.68 -5.60 -4.77
CA PHE A 7 -19.57 -4.30 -4.10
C PHE A 7 -19.28 -4.42 -2.58
N VAL A 8 -19.80 -5.46 -1.91
CA VAL A 8 -19.60 -5.65 -0.47
C VAL A 8 -18.15 -6.06 -0.16
N SER A 9 -17.52 -6.85 -1.05
CA SER A 9 -16.13 -7.26 -0.90
C SER A 9 -15.14 -6.11 -1.17
N ALA A 10 -15.48 -5.22 -2.11
CA ALA A 10 -14.65 -4.04 -2.42
C ALA A 10 -14.68 -2.97 -1.31
N LEU A 11 -15.79 -2.82 -0.59
CA LEU A 11 -15.92 -1.85 0.51
C LEU A 11 -15.15 -2.24 1.78
N LEU A 12 -14.93 -3.55 2.01
CA LEU A 12 -14.14 -4.04 3.14
C LEU A 12 -12.63 -4.02 2.89
N ALA A 13 -12.18 -3.96 1.63
CA ALA A 13 -10.75 -3.95 1.28
C ALA A 13 -10.11 -2.55 1.36
N MET A 14 -10.88 -1.48 1.61
CA MET A 14 -10.36 -0.12 1.78
C MET A 14 -10.14 0.26 3.26
N SER A 15 -10.09 -0.71 4.17
CA SER A 15 -9.56 -0.48 5.52
C SER A 15 -8.06 -0.19 5.44
N VAL A 16 -7.74 1.08 5.22
CA VAL A 16 -6.63 1.79 5.87
C VAL A 16 -5.30 1.04 5.82
N SER A 17 -4.63 1.08 4.67
CA SER A 17 -3.20 1.36 4.67
C SER A 17 -3.00 2.88 4.61
N ALA A 18 -3.53 3.58 5.63
CA ALA A 18 -3.06 4.93 5.89
C ALA A 18 -1.61 4.81 6.37
N ALA A 19 -0.71 5.36 5.57
CA ALA A 19 0.45 6.11 6.04
C ALA A 19 1.06 5.62 7.38
N ASP A 20 1.98 4.66 7.28
CA ASP A 20 3.18 4.71 8.13
C ASP A 20 4.06 5.84 7.56
N ASP A 21 3.66 7.08 7.87
CA ASP A 21 4.52 8.25 7.69
C ASP A 21 5.43 8.35 8.92
N ASN A 22 6.74 8.24 8.69
CA ASN A 22 7.81 8.65 9.60
C ASN A 22 7.73 8.14 11.05
N LYS A 23 8.18 6.89 11.29
CA LYS A 23 8.89 6.56 12.54
C LYS A 23 10.39 6.55 12.31
N GLY A 24 10.92 7.76 12.12
CA GLY A 24 12.31 8.07 12.50
C GLY A 24 12.36 8.25 14.02
N ASP A 25 13.35 7.63 14.64
CA ASP A 25 13.56 7.56 16.08
C ASP A 25 13.73 8.94 16.74
N GLY A 26 13.19 9.07 17.96
CA GLY A 26 13.93 9.72 19.05
C GLY A 26 13.95 11.25 19.11
N ASN A 27 12.80 11.93 19.10
CA ASN A 27 12.67 13.14 19.93
C ASN A 27 11.21 13.33 20.35
N LYS A 28 10.94 13.34 21.66
CA LYS A 28 9.62 13.68 22.23
C LYS A 28 9.43 15.20 22.13
N GLY A 29 9.26 15.70 20.92
CA GLY A 29 8.73 17.05 20.67
C GLY A 29 7.21 16.96 20.55
N ASP A 30 6.51 17.88 21.20
CA ASP A 30 5.05 17.95 21.28
C ASP A 30 4.35 17.64 19.95
N HIS A 31 3.52 16.59 19.95
CA HIS A 31 2.59 16.29 18.86
C HIS A 31 1.46 17.33 18.84
N LYS A 32 1.75 18.58 18.46
CA LYS A 32 0.71 19.48 18.00
C LYS A 32 0.14 18.90 16.71
N GLY A 33 -1.13 18.49 16.78
CA GLY A 33 -1.87 17.81 15.73
C GLY A 33 -1.88 18.61 14.44
N GLY A 34 -0.87 18.39 13.60
CA GLY A 34 -0.79 18.97 12.28
C GLY A 34 -1.99 18.54 11.45
N ASN A 35 -2.79 19.53 11.07
CA ASN A 35 -3.89 19.46 10.11
C ASN A 35 -3.28 19.25 8.71
N SER A 36 -2.55 18.16 8.51
CA SER A 36 -1.88 17.91 7.23
C SER A 36 -2.94 17.71 6.16
N VAL A 37 -2.71 18.31 4.99
CA VAL A 37 -3.54 18.13 3.79
C VAL A 37 -3.90 16.65 3.58
N GLY A 38 -2.94 15.74 3.77
CA GLY A 38 -3.19 14.29 3.67
C GLY A 38 -4.25 13.75 4.63
N LYS A 39 -4.31 14.23 5.89
CA LYS A 39 -5.36 13.83 6.83
C LYS A 39 -6.73 14.37 6.40
N GLN A 40 -6.77 15.60 5.89
CA GLN A 40 -8.00 16.19 5.35
C GLN A 40 -8.48 15.43 4.11
N CYS A 41 -7.59 15.07 3.19
CA CYS A 41 -7.92 14.27 2.01
C CYS A 41 -8.41 12.88 2.35
N PHE A 42 -7.76 12.21 3.31
CA PHE A 42 -8.23 10.92 3.82
C PHE A 42 -9.62 11.04 4.47
N GLN A 43 -9.85 12.10 5.23
CA GLN A 43 -11.17 12.37 5.80
C GLN A 43 -12.22 12.60 4.71
N MET A 44 -11.89 13.37 3.67
CA MET A 44 -12.79 13.65 2.55
C MET A 44 -13.14 12.36 1.79
N ALA A 45 -12.14 11.53 1.46
CA ALA A 45 -12.35 10.24 0.80
C ALA A 45 -13.19 9.28 1.65
N LYS A 46 -13.00 9.27 2.97
CA LYS A 46 -13.80 8.47 3.90
C LYS A 46 -15.26 8.92 3.92
N LEU A 47 -15.51 10.22 3.95
CA LEU A 47 -16.86 10.78 3.92
C LEU A 47 -17.54 10.45 2.58
N GLU A 48 -16.84 10.61 1.46
CA GLU A 48 -17.33 10.24 0.13
C GLU A 48 -17.70 8.75 0.04
N MET A 49 -16.87 7.85 0.60
CA MET A 49 -17.18 6.42 0.67
C MET A 49 -18.44 6.15 1.48
N ILE A 50 -18.59 6.77 2.65
CA ILE A 50 -19.78 6.60 3.51
C ILE A 50 -21.03 7.07 2.79
N THR A 51 -20.97 8.24 2.15
CA THR A 51 -22.09 8.79 1.38
C THR A 51 -22.46 7.90 0.21
N LYS A 52 -21.48 7.42 -0.57
CA LYS A 52 -21.71 6.51 -1.69
C LYS A 52 -22.30 5.17 -1.24
N PHE A 53 -21.82 4.62 -0.11
CA PHE A 53 -22.38 3.40 0.46
C PHE A 53 -23.81 3.60 0.95
N GLY A 54 -24.06 4.71 1.66
CA GLY A 54 -25.39 5.07 2.17
C GLY A 54 -26.45 5.29 1.09
N ALA A 55 -26.05 5.67 -0.12
CA ALA A 55 -26.93 5.80 -1.26
C ALA A 55 -27.33 4.46 -1.91
N ASN A 56 -26.68 3.34 -1.56
CA ASN A 56 -27.00 2.01 -2.08
C ASN A 56 -27.87 1.25 -1.07
N ASP A 57 -29.19 1.42 -1.17
CA ASP A 57 -30.15 0.82 -0.23
C ASP A 57 -30.01 -0.70 -0.12
N THR A 58 -29.77 -1.40 -1.23
CA THR A 58 -29.58 -2.87 -1.21
C THR A 58 -28.32 -3.27 -0.45
N ALA A 59 -27.21 -2.58 -0.67
CA ALA A 59 -25.94 -2.89 0.01
C ALA A 59 -26.00 -2.53 1.51
N VAL A 60 -26.66 -1.43 1.84
CA VAL A 60 -26.94 -1.02 3.23
C VAL A 60 -27.83 -2.06 3.90
N ALA A 61 -28.94 -2.44 3.28
CA ALA A 61 -29.86 -3.44 3.81
C ALA A 61 -29.17 -4.80 4.05
N ALA A 62 -28.38 -5.27 3.09
CA ALA A 62 -27.58 -6.48 3.24
C ALA A 62 -26.57 -6.38 4.39
N LYS A 63 -25.88 -5.23 4.53
CA LYS A 63 -24.88 -5.01 5.60
C LYS A 63 -25.48 -5.01 6.99
N PHE A 64 -26.71 -4.50 7.13
CA PHE A 64 -27.43 -4.44 8.40
C PHE A 64 -28.44 -5.58 8.56
N HIS A 65 -28.39 -6.61 7.72
CA HIS A 65 -29.31 -7.76 7.77
C HIS A 65 -30.79 -7.35 7.80
N ASN A 66 -31.16 -6.34 7.02
CA ASN A 66 -32.50 -5.73 6.99
C ASN A 66 -32.99 -5.19 8.35
N ASN A 67 -32.09 -4.92 9.30
CA ASN A 67 -32.46 -4.26 10.56
C ASN A 67 -32.74 -2.78 10.30
N GLN A 68 -34.04 -2.44 10.21
CA GLN A 68 -34.48 -1.09 9.85
C GLN A 68 -33.93 -0.02 10.80
N THR A 69 -33.93 -0.26 12.11
CA THR A 69 -33.39 0.69 13.10
C THR A 69 -31.91 1.00 12.86
N ALA A 70 -31.09 -0.03 12.60
CA ALA A 70 -29.68 0.15 12.31
C ALA A 70 -29.44 0.85 10.97
N ILE A 71 -30.27 0.57 9.96
CA ILE A 71 -30.25 1.24 8.65
C ILE A 71 -30.57 2.74 8.81
N ASP A 72 -31.63 3.07 9.56
CA ASP A 72 -32.04 4.46 9.79
C ASP A 72 -30.96 5.25 10.54
N ASP A 73 -30.37 4.65 11.58
CA ASP A 73 -29.26 5.25 12.31
C ASP A 73 -28.00 5.43 11.46
N PHE A 74 -27.75 4.50 10.54
CA PHE A 74 -26.69 4.65 9.55
C PHE A 74 -26.99 5.79 8.57
N LYS A 75 -28.22 5.88 8.04
CA LYS A 75 -28.64 6.96 7.14
C LYS A 75 -28.54 8.35 7.79
N LYS A 76 -28.83 8.47 9.10
CA LYS A 76 -28.58 9.71 9.87
C LYS A 76 -27.09 10.08 9.88
N LYS A 77 -26.20 9.11 10.11
CA LYS A 77 -24.73 9.32 10.06
C LYS A 77 -24.24 9.67 8.66
N VAL A 78 -24.86 9.10 7.63
CA VAL A 78 -24.59 9.45 6.22
C VAL A 78 -24.96 10.91 5.96
N ALA A 79 -26.13 11.37 6.40
CA ALA A 79 -26.54 12.77 6.24
C ALA A 79 -25.56 13.75 6.93
N ALA A 80 -25.12 13.44 8.16
CA ALA A 80 -24.10 14.23 8.85
C ALA A 80 -22.75 14.22 8.11
N SER A 81 -22.38 13.07 7.52
CA SER A 81 -21.16 12.93 6.72
C SER A 81 -21.23 13.72 5.42
N ASP A 82 -22.38 13.75 4.76
CA ASP A 82 -22.64 14.53 3.55
C ASP A 82 -22.51 16.03 3.79
N THR A 83 -23.09 16.54 4.88
CA THR A 83 -22.91 17.95 5.30
C THR A 83 -21.44 18.29 5.51
N LYS A 84 -20.68 17.42 6.18
CA LYS A 84 -19.25 17.62 6.39
C LYS A 84 -18.45 17.54 5.09
N LEU A 85 -18.80 16.61 4.21
CA LEU A 85 -18.18 16.47 2.89
C LEU A 85 -18.37 17.76 2.08
N LYS A 86 -19.60 18.28 1.99
CA LYS A 86 -19.91 19.55 1.31
C LYS A 86 -19.11 20.72 1.87
N ALA A 87 -18.99 20.82 3.19
CA ALA A 87 -18.19 21.86 3.84
C ALA A 87 -16.70 21.76 3.47
N MET A 88 -16.13 20.55 3.41
CA MET A 88 -14.73 20.34 2.98
C MET A 88 -14.55 20.60 1.48
N SER A 89 -15.53 20.20 0.66
CA SER A 89 -15.51 20.36 -0.80
C SER A 89 -15.66 21.82 -1.25
N ALA A 90 -16.09 22.72 -0.37
CA ALA A 90 -16.13 24.16 -0.66
C ALA A 90 -14.72 24.78 -0.81
N ASN A 91 -13.68 24.14 -0.28
CA ASN A 91 -12.29 24.57 -0.48
C ASN A 91 -11.72 23.96 -1.77
N ALA A 92 -11.76 24.72 -2.87
CA ALA A 92 -11.33 24.25 -4.19
C ALA A 92 -9.86 23.80 -4.23
N THR A 93 -8.97 24.49 -3.51
CA THR A 93 -7.54 24.12 -3.40
C THR A 93 -7.40 22.75 -2.74
N LEU A 94 -8.07 22.55 -1.60
CA LEU A 94 -8.06 21.27 -0.90
C LEU A 94 -8.62 20.15 -1.80
N VAL A 95 -9.72 20.39 -2.52
CA VAL A 95 -10.30 19.40 -3.43
C VAL A 95 -9.32 18.99 -4.52
N SER A 96 -8.63 19.95 -5.13
CA SER A 96 -7.61 19.69 -6.16
C SER A 96 -6.44 18.86 -5.63
N GLU A 97 -5.90 19.22 -4.45
CA GLU A 97 -4.84 18.46 -3.80
C GLU A 97 -5.29 17.04 -3.44
N CYS A 98 -6.50 16.90 -2.91
CA CYS A 98 -7.06 15.62 -2.54
C CYS A 98 -7.37 14.73 -3.74
N ALA A 99 -7.75 15.28 -4.89
CA ALA A 99 -7.93 14.49 -6.11
C ALA A 99 -6.64 13.77 -6.50
N THR A 100 -5.50 14.47 -6.42
CA THR A 100 -4.18 13.90 -6.71
C THR A 100 -3.78 12.82 -5.69
N ILE A 101 -3.94 13.12 -4.40
CA ILE A 101 -3.60 12.17 -3.32
C ILE A 101 -4.50 10.92 -3.39
N ASN A 102 -5.79 11.11 -3.64
CA ASN A 102 -6.75 10.03 -3.74
C ASN A 102 -6.51 9.17 -4.98
N ALA A 103 -6.08 9.75 -6.11
CA ALA A 103 -5.67 9.00 -7.29
C ALA A 103 -4.49 8.07 -6.97
N GLU A 104 -3.42 8.60 -6.35
CA GLU A 104 -2.27 7.78 -5.93
C GLU A 104 -2.68 6.71 -4.90
N ALA A 105 -3.53 7.06 -3.93
CA ALA A 105 -4.03 6.11 -2.93
C ALA A 105 -4.87 5.00 -3.56
N ARG A 106 -5.70 5.33 -4.56
CA ARG A 106 -6.48 4.36 -5.33
C ARG A 106 -5.57 3.41 -6.09
N GLU A 107 -4.60 3.94 -6.84
CA GLU A 107 -3.63 3.12 -7.57
C GLU A 107 -2.86 2.18 -6.63
N LYS A 108 -2.40 2.67 -5.46
CA LYS A 108 -1.80 1.81 -4.42
C LYS A 108 -2.75 0.75 -3.91
N GLY A 109 -4.02 1.09 -3.74
CA GLY A 109 -5.07 0.14 -3.36
C GLY A 109 -5.25 -0.96 -4.39
N GLU A 110 -5.30 -0.60 -5.68
CA GLU A 110 -5.36 -1.57 -6.78
C GLU A 110 -4.10 -2.44 -6.85
N CYS A 111 -2.90 -1.88 -6.64
CA CYS A 111 -1.68 -2.70 -6.51
C CYS A 111 -1.75 -3.69 -5.35
N GLY A 112 -2.31 -3.27 -4.21
CA GLY A 112 -2.54 -4.13 -3.06
C GLY A 112 -3.50 -5.27 -3.37
N LYS A 113 -4.60 -4.99 -4.09
CA LYS A 113 -5.56 -6.00 -4.55
C LYS A 113 -4.92 -6.97 -5.54
N MET A 114 -4.17 -6.48 -6.51
CA MET A 114 -3.44 -7.29 -7.48
C MET A 114 -2.50 -8.27 -6.77
N LYS A 115 -1.65 -7.77 -5.88
CA LYS A 115 -0.72 -8.60 -5.09
C LYS A 115 -1.44 -9.59 -4.17
N PHE A 116 -2.59 -9.20 -3.62
CA PHE A 116 -3.42 -10.08 -2.80
C PHE A 116 -4.01 -11.22 -3.64
N ALA A 117 -4.57 -10.92 -4.80
CA ALA A 117 -5.13 -11.90 -5.72
C ALA A 117 -4.06 -12.88 -6.21
N GLU A 118 -2.87 -12.40 -6.58
CA GLU A 118 -1.72 -13.25 -6.95
C GLU A 118 -1.34 -14.22 -5.83
N LYS A 119 -1.20 -13.73 -4.60
CA LYS A 119 -0.90 -14.60 -3.43
C LYS A 119 -2.01 -15.59 -3.16
N MET A 120 -3.25 -15.18 -3.35
CA MET A 120 -4.42 -16.02 -3.13
C MET A 120 -4.47 -17.16 -4.14
N LEU A 121 -4.18 -16.89 -5.42
CA LEU A 121 -4.05 -17.90 -6.47
C LEU A 121 -2.87 -18.83 -6.23
N ALA A 122 -1.70 -18.28 -5.87
CA ALA A 122 -0.53 -19.09 -5.56
C ALA A 122 -0.78 -20.03 -4.37
N MET A 123 -1.49 -19.57 -3.33
CA MET A 123 -1.90 -20.41 -2.21
C MET A 123 -2.96 -21.43 -2.63
N ALA A 124 -3.92 -21.05 -3.48
CA ALA A 124 -4.97 -21.95 -3.97
C ALA A 124 -4.41 -23.13 -4.78
N GLY A 125 -3.27 -22.92 -5.46
CA GLY A 125 -2.51 -23.96 -6.16
C GLY A 125 -1.56 -24.79 -5.29
N ASN A 126 -1.48 -24.54 -3.98
CA ASN A 126 -0.61 -25.27 -3.05
C ASN A 126 -1.43 -26.03 -2.01
N ASP A 127 -1.78 -27.28 -2.32
CA ASP A 127 -2.64 -28.11 -1.48
C ASP A 127 -2.08 -28.35 -0.07
N THR A 128 -0.76 -28.54 0.08
CA THR A 128 -0.12 -28.70 1.39
C THR A 128 -0.24 -27.43 2.25
N ALA A 129 -0.05 -26.25 1.65
CA ALA A 129 -0.21 -24.98 2.35
C ALA A 129 -1.67 -24.76 2.76
N LEU A 130 -2.63 -25.12 1.90
CA LEU A 130 -4.06 -25.06 2.21
C LEU A 130 -4.45 -26.02 3.34
N GLN A 131 -4.04 -27.28 3.25
CA GLN A 131 -4.26 -28.30 4.28
C GLN A 131 -3.71 -27.83 5.63
N THR A 132 -2.49 -27.30 5.66
CA THR A 132 -1.87 -26.73 6.87
C THR A 132 -2.66 -25.52 7.38
N LYS A 133 -3.01 -24.58 6.50
CA LYS A 133 -3.70 -23.33 6.85
C LYS A 133 -5.10 -23.59 7.40
N PHE A 134 -5.81 -24.55 6.82
CA PHE A 134 -7.19 -24.87 7.14
C PHE A 134 -7.34 -26.13 8.01
N LYS A 135 -6.23 -26.68 8.53
CA LYS A 135 -6.21 -27.86 9.40
C LYS A 135 -6.97 -29.05 8.79
N ASN A 136 -6.74 -29.32 7.51
CA ASN A 136 -7.44 -30.35 6.72
C ASN A 136 -8.97 -30.19 6.66
N ASN A 137 -9.52 -29.00 6.93
CA ASN A 137 -10.95 -28.75 6.76
C ASN A 137 -11.29 -28.55 5.27
N GLN A 138 -11.80 -29.61 4.63
CA GLN A 138 -12.08 -29.62 3.20
C GLN A 138 -13.05 -28.51 2.76
N THR A 139 -14.14 -28.27 3.51
CA THR A 139 -15.11 -27.21 3.19
C THR A 139 -14.48 -25.82 3.13
N LYS A 140 -13.55 -25.51 4.04
CA LYS A 140 -12.82 -24.22 4.02
C LYS A 140 -11.82 -24.14 2.89
N ILE A 141 -11.16 -25.25 2.54
CA ILE A 141 -10.25 -25.34 1.41
C ILE A 141 -11.01 -25.08 0.11
N ASP A 142 -12.15 -25.75 -0.10
CA ASP A 142 -12.97 -25.59 -1.29
C ASP A 142 -13.54 -24.17 -1.40
N ALA A 143 -14.02 -23.61 -0.29
CA ALA A 143 -14.48 -22.22 -0.24
C ALA A 143 -13.36 -21.23 -0.57
N PHE A 144 -12.12 -21.48 -0.11
CA PHE A 144 -10.97 -20.66 -0.45
C PHE A 144 -10.60 -20.76 -1.94
N LYS A 145 -10.54 -21.98 -2.49
CA LYS A 145 -10.29 -22.22 -3.92
C LYS A 145 -11.34 -21.54 -4.79
N ALA A 146 -12.63 -21.69 -4.46
CA ALA A 146 -13.72 -21.03 -5.19
C ALA A 146 -13.59 -19.49 -5.16
N LYS A 147 -13.23 -18.91 -4.00
CA LYS A 147 -12.98 -17.47 -3.90
C LYS A 147 -11.76 -17.06 -4.74
N ALA A 148 -10.71 -17.89 -4.78
CA ALA A 148 -9.49 -17.59 -5.55
C ALA A 148 -9.78 -17.62 -7.05
N GLU A 149 -10.55 -18.60 -7.53
CA GLU A 149 -11.05 -18.65 -8.90
C GLU A 149 -11.85 -17.40 -9.26
N GLY A 150 -12.73 -16.93 -8.37
CA GLY A 150 -13.47 -15.69 -8.56
C GLY A 150 -12.57 -14.45 -8.71
N ALA A 151 -11.39 -14.44 -8.09
CA ALA A 151 -10.43 -13.34 -8.19
C ALA A 151 -9.60 -13.36 -9.49
N LYS A 152 -9.63 -14.43 -10.30
CA LYS A 152 -8.85 -14.53 -11.54
C LYS A 152 -9.24 -13.47 -12.57
N ALA A 153 -10.54 -13.25 -12.75
CA ALA A 153 -11.04 -12.27 -13.71
C ALA A 153 -10.62 -10.84 -13.32
N ASP A 154 -10.74 -10.50 -12.04
CA ASP A 154 -10.31 -9.20 -11.52
C ASP A 154 -8.79 -9.03 -11.65
N LEU A 155 -8.02 -10.08 -11.36
CA LEU A 155 -6.57 -10.04 -11.53
C LEU A 155 -6.17 -9.82 -12.99
N ALA A 156 -6.78 -10.56 -13.92
CA ALA A 156 -6.52 -10.39 -15.35
C ALA A 156 -6.87 -8.97 -15.84
N ALA A 157 -7.99 -8.42 -15.35
CA ALA A 157 -8.37 -7.04 -15.66
C ALA A 157 -7.36 -6.01 -15.10
N MET A 158 -6.88 -6.19 -13.87
CA MET A 158 -5.85 -5.32 -13.28
C MET A 158 -4.51 -5.45 -14.02
N GLN A 159 -4.10 -6.67 -14.37
CA GLN A 159 -2.85 -6.95 -15.11
C GLN A 159 -2.90 -6.47 -16.55
N GLY A 160 -4.08 -6.41 -17.17
CA GLY A 160 -4.29 -5.83 -18.50
C GLY A 160 -4.18 -4.30 -18.54
N ASN A 161 -4.20 -3.62 -17.38
CA ASN A 161 -4.06 -2.17 -17.30
C ASN A 161 -2.57 -1.78 -17.20
N ALA A 162 -1.95 -1.46 -18.35
CA ALA A 162 -0.53 -1.14 -18.45
C ALA A 162 -0.07 0.02 -17.55
N THR A 163 -0.92 1.03 -17.33
CA THR A 163 -0.61 2.16 -16.45
C THR A 163 -0.56 1.70 -14.99
N LEU A 164 -1.54 0.90 -14.58
CA LEU A 164 -1.58 0.33 -13.22
C LEU A 164 -0.38 -0.61 -12.99
N THR A 165 -0.08 -1.52 -13.90
CA THR A 165 1.05 -2.46 -13.74
C THR A 165 2.38 -1.73 -13.63
N SER A 166 2.58 -0.68 -14.44
CA SER A 166 3.76 0.19 -14.38
C SER A 166 3.87 0.88 -13.03
N PHE A 167 2.76 1.48 -12.55
CA PHE A 167 2.71 2.10 -11.24
C PHE A 167 2.99 1.09 -10.10
N CYS A 168 2.41 -0.11 -10.15
CA CYS A 168 2.63 -1.14 -9.15
C CYS A 168 4.06 -1.68 -9.13
N SER A 169 4.71 -1.75 -10.29
CA SER A 169 6.14 -2.09 -10.38
C SER A 169 6.99 -1.06 -9.63
N VAL A 170 6.78 0.23 -9.92
CA VAL A 170 7.48 1.33 -9.22
C VAL A 170 7.24 1.30 -7.71
N GLN A 171 6.00 1.06 -7.28
CA GLN A 171 5.69 0.95 -5.84
C GLN A 171 6.37 -0.26 -5.19
N THR A 172 6.47 -1.38 -5.91
CA THR A 172 7.16 -2.58 -5.44
C THR A 172 8.65 -2.29 -5.25
N THR A 173 9.31 -1.70 -6.24
CA THR A 173 10.71 -1.30 -6.13
C THR A 173 10.93 -0.31 -5.00
N LYS A 174 10.06 0.70 -4.85
CA LYS A 174 10.13 1.65 -3.74
C LYS A 174 10.02 0.96 -2.37
N HIS A 175 9.16 -0.05 -2.25
CA HIS A 175 9.03 -0.84 -1.04
C HIS A 175 10.28 -1.68 -0.76
N GLU A 176 10.86 -2.30 -1.79
CA GLU A 176 12.10 -3.08 -1.69
C GLU A 176 13.28 -2.19 -1.25
N CYS A 177 13.42 -1.00 -1.82
CA CYS A 177 14.44 -0.03 -1.41
C CYS A 177 14.30 0.38 0.06
N ARG A 178 13.07 0.63 0.52
CA ARG A 178 12.78 0.95 1.93
C ARG A 178 13.09 -0.23 2.85
N LYS A 179 12.73 -1.45 2.41
CA LYS A 179 13.00 -2.67 3.16
C LYS A 179 14.51 -2.90 3.29
N MET A 180 15.27 -2.66 2.23
CA MET A 180 16.73 -2.72 2.25
C MET A 180 17.33 -1.71 3.26
N ALA A 181 16.91 -0.45 3.23
CA ALA A 181 17.35 0.56 4.19
C ALA A 181 16.97 0.17 5.65
N MET A 182 15.78 -0.40 5.84
CA MET A 182 15.33 -0.86 7.15
C MET A 182 16.15 -2.06 7.66
N LEU A 183 16.43 -3.04 6.80
CA LEU A 183 17.25 -4.20 7.16
C LEU A 183 18.70 -3.80 7.44
N GLN A 184 19.26 -2.84 6.70
CA GLN A 184 20.57 -2.26 7.00
C GLN A 184 20.56 -1.63 8.40
N LYS A 185 19.61 -0.75 8.69
CA LYS A 185 19.48 -0.12 10.01
C LYS A 185 19.32 -1.13 11.14
N GLN A 186 18.54 -2.19 10.94
CA GLN A 186 18.36 -3.25 11.94
C GLN A 186 19.63 -4.07 12.15
N THR A 187 20.37 -4.34 11.08
CA THR A 187 21.68 -5.01 11.13
C THR A 187 22.69 -4.17 11.88
N ASP A 188 22.75 -2.86 11.62
CA ASP A 188 23.66 -1.94 12.30
C ASP A 188 23.31 -1.80 13.79
N MET A 189 22.01 -1.72 14.12
CA MET A 189 21.54 -1.74 15.50
C MET A 189 21.89 -3.05 16.21
N ALA A 190 21.81 -4.19 15.52
CA ALA A 190 22.15 -5.49 16.11
C ALA A 190 23.63 -5.62 16.48
N LYS A 191 24.50 -4.88 15.79
CA LYS A 191 25.95 -4.80 16.05
C LYS A 191 26.30 -3.79 17.14
N ASN A 192 25.37 -2.93 17.53
CA ASN A 192 25.58 -1.91 18.57
C ASN A 192 25.05 -2.41 19.92
N GLN A 193 25.92 -3.09 20.67
CA GLN A 193 25.61 -3.68 21.97
C GLN A 193 25.00 -2.65 22.95
N THR A 194 25.61 -1.46 23.08
CA THR A 194 25.13 -0.40 23.97
C THR A 194 23.74 0.11 23.59
N ALA A 195 23.45 0.25 22.29
CA ALA A 195 22.12 0.66 21.84
C ALA A 195 21.06 -0.43 22.11
N LEU A 196 21.42 -1.71 21.99
CA LEU A 196 20.53 -2.81 22.34
C LEU A 196 20.26 -2.87 23.84
N GLU A 197 21.30 -2.75 24.67
CA GLU A 197 21.18 -2.73 26.12
C GLU A 197 20.30 -1.57 26.58
N ALA A 198 20.48 -0.37 26.02
CA ALA A 198 19.61 0.78 26.30
C ALA A 198 18.16 0.51 25.85
N LYS A 199 17.96 -0.05 24.65
CA LYS A 199 16.63 -0.33 24.09
C LYS A 199 15.87 -1.40 24.86
N PHE A 200 16.57 -2.42 25.34
CA PHE A 200 15.99 -3.55 26.06
C PHE A 200 16.17 -3.44 27.58
N LYS A 201 16.66 -2.30 28.09
CA LYS A 201 16.89 -2.05 29.53
C LYS A 201 17.76 -3.13 30.19
N GLY A 202 18.77 -3.61 29.47
CA GLY A 202 19.66 -4.69 29.92
C GLY A 202 19.05 -6.09 29.91
N ASP A 203 17.87 -6.31 29.30
CA ASP A 203 17.28 -7.65 29.16
C ASP A 203 18.09 -8.48 28.14
N GLU A 204 19.02 -9.30 28.65
CA GLU A 204 19.93 -10.13 27.87
C GLU A 204 19.21 -11.08 26.91
N ALA A 205 18.07 -11.66 27.32
CA ALA A 205 17.30 -12.58 26.49
C ALA A 205 16.74 -11.86 25.25
N LYS A 206 16.25 -10.62 25.41
CA LYS A 206 15.78 -9.80 24.29
C LYS A 206 16.92 -9.29 23.41
N VAL A 207 18.05 -8.91 24.00
CA VAL A 207 19.27 -8.54 23.26
C VAL A 207 19.70 -9.71 22.37
N LYS A 208 19.84 -10.90 22.95
CA LYS A 208 20.22 -12.11 22.22
C LYS A 208 19.18 -12.46 21.14
N ALA A 209 17.89 -12.43 21.46
CA ALA A 209 16.84 -12.70 20.47
C ALA A 209 16.82 -11.70 19.31
N PHE A 210 17.22 -10.44 19.54
CA PHE A 210 17.38 -9.44 18.49
C PHE A 210 18.62 -9.72 17.63
N GLN A 211 19.74 -10.05 18.25
CA GLN A 211 20.98 -10.44 17.56
C GLN A 211 20.81 -11.72 16.74
N ASP A 212 20.12 -12.73 17.26
CA ASP A 212 19.80 -13.97 16.54
C ASP A 212 18.95 -13.71 15.29
N LYS A 213 18.06 -12.71 15.33
CA LYS A 213 17.29 -12.27 14.15
C LYS A 213 18.14 -11.54 13.11
N SER A 214 19.26 -10.94 13.52
CA SER A 214 20.13 -10.18 12.63
C SER A 214 20.74 -11.03 11.52
N ALA A 215 21.05 -12.30 11.78
CA ALA A 215 21.53 -13.23 10.74
C ALA A 215 20.52 -13.41 9.58
N LYS A 216 19.21 -13.41 9.89
CA LYS A 216 18.16 -13.46 8.87
C LYS A 216 18.08 -12.16 8.07
N TRP A 217 18.16 -11.02 8.77
CA TRP A 217 18.17 -9.71 8.12
C TRP A 217 19.39 -9.52 7.22
N GLU A 218 20.58 -9.95 7.66
CA GLU A 218 21.80 -9.92 6.86
C GLU A 218 21.70 -10.79 5.62
N THR A 219 21.14 -12.00 5.75
CA THR A 219 20.93 -12.90 4.61
C THR A 219 19.99 -12.27 3.59
N GLU A 220 18.87 -11.73 4.05
CA GLU A 220 17.89 -11.06 3.20
C GLU A 220 18.44 -9.78 2.57
N LEU A 221 19.21 -9.00 3.33
CA LEU A 221 19.86 -7.79 2.86
C LEU A 221 20.90 -8.12 1.77
N LYS A 222 21.76 -9.12 1.99
CA LYS A 222 22.74 -9.59 0.98
C LYS A 222 22.04 -10.08 -0.29
N ALA A 223 20.94 -10.82 -0.16
CA ALA A 223 20.17 -11.27 -1.31
C ALA A 223 19.61 -10.10 -2.12
N MET A 224 19.11 -9.04 -1.47
CA MET A 224 18.63 -7.84 -2.16
C MET A 224 19.77 -6.99 -2.75
N MET A 225 20.89 -6.84 -2.03
CA MET A 225 22.06 -6.10 -2.52
C MET A 225 22.76 -6.80 -3.70
N GLY A 226 22.63 -8.12 -3.80
CA GLY A 226 23.10 -8.90 -4.95
C GLY A 226 22.35 -8.60 -6.26
N ASN A 227 21.18 -7.94 -6.19
CA ASN A 227 20.45 -7.48 -7.37
C ASN A 227 20.93 -6.06 -7.74
N SER A 228 21.87 -5.97 -8.69
CA SER A 228 22.46 -4.71 -9.15
C SER A 228 21.43 -3.72 -9.70
N THR A 229 20.46 -4.21 -10.48
CA THR A 229 19.38 -3.38 -11.04
C THR A 229 18.53 -2.74 -9.93
N LEU A 230 18.19 -3.51 -8.90
CA LEU A 230 17.47 -2.99 -7.73
C LEU A 230 18.31 -1.94 -7.00
N MET A 231 19.59 -2.22 -6.76
CA MET A 231 20.51 -1.29 -6.10
C MET A 231 20.61 0.05 -6.82
N ASP A 232 20.78 0.03 -8.13
CA ASP A 232 20.90 1.25 -8.93
C ASP A 232 19.58 2.02 -8.95
N THR A 233 18.45 1.32 -9.10
CA THR A 233 17.12 1.94 -9.01
C THR A 233 16.89 2.58 -7.64
N CYS A 234 17.31 1.91 -6.55
CA CYS A 234 17.21 2.45 -5.20
C CYS A 234 18.08 3.69 -4.98
N LYS A 235 19.30 3.72 -5.52
CA LYS A 235 20.16 4.91 -5.45
C LYS A 235 19.52 6.09 -6.17
N THR A 236 19.02 5.88 -7.39
CA THR A 236 18.34 6.91 -8.17
C THR A 236 17.08 7.41 -7.47
N LEU A 237 16.30 6.51 -6.89
CA LEU A 237 15.13 6.84 -6.07
C LEU A 237 15.48 7.72 -4.87
N ASN A 238 16.56 7.40 -4.16
CA ASN A 238 17.03 8.17 -3.01
C ASN A 238 17.58 9.54 -3.43
N GLN A 239 18.27 9.62 -4.57
CA GLN A 239 18.78 10.89 -5.13
C GLN A 239 17.65 11.82 -5.59
N ALA A 240 16.62 11.27 -6.25
CA ALA A 240 15.43 12.03 -6.64
C ALA A 240 14.65 12.56 -5.42
N GLN A 241 14.69 11.84 -4.29
CA GLN A 241 14.12 12.30 -3.03
C GLN A 241 14.98 13.41 -2.38
N ALA A 242 16.32 13.29 -2.43
CA ALA A 242 17.24 14.28 -1.87
C ALA A 242 17.29 15.60 -2.66
N GLN A 243 17.11 15.56 -3.98
CA GLN A 243 17.06 16.78 -4.81
C GLN A 243 15.77 17.57 -4.59
N ASN A 244 14.68 16.93 -4.14
CA ASN A 244 13.44 17.61 -3.78
C ASN A 244 13.51 18.35 -2.43
N THR A 245 14.52 18.08 -1.59
CA THR A 245 14.74 18.81 -0.33
C THR A 245 15.59 20.08 -0.49
N ASN A 246 16.30 20.25 -1.61
CA ASN A 246 17.18 21.41 -1.83
C ASN A 246 16.51 22.59 -2.57
N ASN A 247 15.31 22.40 -3.12
CA ASN A 247 14.49 23.48 -3.70
C ASN A 247 13.38 23.91 -2.72
N ALA A 248 13.77 24.29 -1.50
CA ALA A 248 12.87 24.85 -0.49
C ALA A 248 12.33 26.27 -0.81
N ALA A 249 12.50 26.74 -2.05
CA ALA A 249 12.01 28.04 -2.54
C ALA A 249 10.79 27.94 -3.47
N ALA A 250 10.19 26.77 -3.65
CA ALA A 250 8.88 26.62 -4.29
C ALA A 250 7.97 25.75 -3.41
N LYS A 251 7.32 26.37 -2.43
CA LYS A 251 6.14 25.78 -1.77
C LYS A 251 5.02 25.68 -2.81
N ASP A 252 4.22 24.61 -2.70
CA ASP A 252 2.92 24.41 -3.36
C ASP A 252 2.86 23.65 -4.69
N GLY A 253 3.60 22.54 -4.79
CA GLY A 253 3.34 21.56 -5.85
C GLY A 253 3.79 20.15 -5.48
N LYS A 254 3.04 19.45 -4.60
CA LYS A 254 3.21 17.99 -4.46
C LYS A 254 2.77 17.32 -5.75
N LYS A 255 3.77 16.94 -6.53
CA LYS A 255 3.70 16.38 -7.88
C LYS A 255 2.90 15.09 -7.92
N SER A 256 2.00 14.96 -8.92
CA SER A 256 1.06 13.84 -9.07
C SER A 256 1.74 12.53 -9.47
N ALA A 257 0.99 11.43 -9.42
CA ALA A 257 1.41 10.14 -9.97
C ALA A 257 1.90 10.25 -11.42
N ALA A 258 1.38 11.20 -12.22
CA ALA A 258 1.86 11.46 -13.58
C ALA A 258 3.27 12.07 -13.62
N GLN A 259 3.64 12.94 -12.68
CA GLN A 259 5.00 13.50 -12.62
C GLN A 259 6.00 12.52 -11.98
N THR A 260 5.53 11.61 -11.13
CA THR A 260 6.34 10.45 -10.74
C THR A 260 6.51 9.54 -11.95
N LEU A 261 5.43 9.24 -12.70
CA LEU A 261 5.51 8.45 -13.92
C LEU A 261 6.38 9.12 -14.99
N GLU A 262 6.43 10.46 -15.12
CA GLU A 262 7.32 11.18 -16.06
C GLU A 262 8.78 11.17 -15.62
N ALA A 263 9.05 11.35 -14.31
CA ALA A 263 10.39 11.17 -13.76
C ALA A 263 10.88 9.72 -13.89
N PHE A 264 9.95 8.75 -13.91
CA PHE A 264 10.25 7.33 -14.09
C PHE A 264 10.18 6.85 -15.55
N SER A 265 9.38 7.44 -16.42
CA SER A 265 9.24 7.03 -17.82
C SER A 265 10.45 7.48 -18.63
N GLY A 266 11.08 8.61 -18.26
CA GLY A 266 12.43 8.97 -18.71
C GLY A 266 13.54 8.02 -18.21
N LEU A 267 13.28 7.24 -17.15
CA LEU A 267 14.25 6.31 -16.55
C LEU A 267 14.05 4.86 -17.02
N ILE A 268 12.80 4.45 -17.27
CA ILE A 268 12.43 3.14 -17.81
C ILE A 268 12.75 3.07 -19.30
N THR A 269 12.67 4.18 -20.05
CA THR A 269 13.15 4.22 -21.45
C THR A 269 14.66 4.01 -21.56
N ALA A 270 15.45 4.40 -20.54
CA ALA A 270 16.88 4.12 -20.52
C ALA A 270 17.21 2.66 -20.16
N ALA A 271 16.39 1.99 -19.34
CA ALA A 271 16.62 0.61 -18.91
C ALA A 271 16.11 -0.46 -19.89
N PHE A 272 15.09 -0.18 -20.71
CA PHE A 272 14.57 -1.10 -21.73
C PHE A 272 15.11 -0.87 -23.15
N ALA A 273 16.00 0.12 -23.35
CA ALA A 273 16.66 0.36 -24.64
C ALA A 273 17.86 -0.57 -24.93
N VAL A 274 18.17 -1.54 -24.06
CA VAL A 274 19.27 -2.51 -24.26
C VAL A 274 18.70 -3.93 -24.31
N ALA A 275 18.04 -4.31 -25.40
CA ALA A 275 17.93 -5.72 -25.87
C ALA A 275 17.05 -5.90 -27.14
N VAL A 276 17.21 -5.11 -28.22
CA VAL A 276 16.73 -5.51 -29.56
C VAL A 276 17.72 -5.08 -30.65
N ALA A 277 19.00 -5.41 -30.48
CA ALA A 277 20.01 -5.30 -31.53
C ALA A 277 20.92 -6.53 -31.47
N GLY A 278 20.47 -7.66 -32.01
CA GLY A 278 21.27 -8.87 -32.02
C GLY A 278 20.50 -10.15 -32.35
N THR A 279 19.79 -10.20 -33.47
CA THR A 279 19.45 -11.45 -34.18
C THR A 279 18.98 -11.11 -35.60
N LEU A 280 19.91 -10.60 -36.40
CA LEU A 280 19.80 -10.62 -37.86
C LEU A 280 21.18 -10.86 -38.45
N MET A 281 21.70 -12.07 -38.25
CA MET A 281 22.69 -12.71 -39.10
C MET A 281 22.49 -14.23 -38.98
N LEU A 282 21.59 -14.75 -39.80
CA LEU A 282 21.69 -15.98 -40.57
C LEU A 282 20.41 -16.14 -41.39
#